data_AF-A0A4U8UBQ0-F1
#
_entry.id   AF-A0A4U8UBQ0-F1
#
_cell.length_a   1.000
_cell.length_b   1.000
_cell.length_c   1.000
_cell.angle_alpha   90.00
_cell.angle_beta   90.00
_cell.angle_gamma   90.00
#
_symmetry.space_group_name_H-M   'P 1'
#
loop_
_entity.id
_entity.type
_entity.pdbx_description
1 polymer ?
#
loop_
_entity_poly.entity_id
_entity_poly.type
_entity_poly.pdbx_seq_one_letter_code
_entity_poly.pdbx_strand_id
1 'polypeptide(L)'
;MKSNVNFLPENFIVNKHNEFITMTMSKCSMSLLQNRIFDAVIATIQHLIKNNRINEDMSSKEDKTIYIDYELFYNCLLEGTSLKRIRKEELKQALDDLVSLTVQFENKNSFGSISIFSKAMIDTNTNMLIITFNPYFDSANLLPQATYTKIVYHNLNSFKSVYSRILYQHIKMLLGSKQLSFKNSIFLSLENIQKIFSINKEQSSYLNSAGTLIRKCIQEPIDDITNNEKSDITVSYEIKKSGKKIVGVKLLFKNKKINFDSDYLKTDFNEFKKTIIKKYKGKFIIQGVNGYDINTKFFLNDDGFIINGTTQKLLEPNVAYSIWSFMYKNQELIGQTLSTQEILLRKYKYRLFKLDNEVYSLIDIEKSNDENLLTLIIEDKNKQRGKIINVDIERLHNLQWEDKI
;
A
#
# COMPACT_ATOMS: atom_id res chain seq x y z
N MET A 1 0.14 41.87 5.44
CA MET A 1 1.13 41.61 4.38
C MET A 1 0.83 40.24 3.79
N LYS A 2 0.59 40.14 2.48
CA LYS A 2 0.42 38.85 1.79
C LYS A 2 1.81 38.34 1.42
N SER A 3 2.37 37.43 2.21
CA SER A 3 3.57 36.69 1.83
C SER A 3 3.16 35.59 0.85
N ASN A 4 3.43 35.80 -0.44
CA ASN A 4 3.50 34.72 -1.42
C ASN A 4 4.76 33.90 -1.10
N VAL A 5 4.69 33.01 -0.12
CA VAL A 5 5.70 31.96 0.04
C VAL A 5 5.24 30.79 -0.80
N ASN A 6 5.86 30.61 -1.97
CA ASN A 6 5.82 29.35 -2.70
C ASN A 6 6.56 28.31 -1.86
N PHE A 7 5.87 27.69 -0.91
CA PHE A 7 6.36 26.49 -0.26
C PHE A 7 6.31 25.34 -1.26
N LEU A 8 7.48 24.78 -1.58
CA LEU A 8 7.57 23.46 -2.19
C LEU A 8 6.77 22.48 -1.32
N PRO A 9 6.05 21.49 -1.89
CA PRO A 9 5.35 20.50 -1.10
C PRO A 9 6.33 19.80 -0.18
N GLU A 10 6.23 20.09 1.12
CA GLU A 10 6.93 19.34 2.14
C GLU A 10 6.33 17.94 2.10
N ASN A 11 7.08 16.94 1.64
CA ASN A 11 6.60 15.57 1.53
C ASN A 11 6.29 15.00 2.93
N PHE A 12 5.12 15.32 3.50
CA PHE A 12 4.72 14.90 4.83
C PHE A 12 4.55 13.38 4.85
N ILE A 13 5.13 12.78 5.89
CA ILE A 13 5.06 11.33 6.11
C ILE A 13 4.32 11.13 7.42
N VAL A 14 3.38 10.18 7.39
CA VAL A 14 2.69 9.70 8.58
C VAL A 14 3.18 8.28 8.87
N ASN A 15 3.88 8.13 9.98
CA ASN A 15 4.23 6.85 10.58
C ASN A 15 3.15 6.50 11.61
N LYS A 16 2.31 5.50 11.35
CA LYS A 16 1.28 5.07 12.31
C LYS A 16 1.61 3.71 12.88
N HIS A 17 1.45 3.54 14.19
CA HIS A 17 1.60 2.23 14.80
C HIS A 17 0.55 1.28 14.23
N ASN A 18 0.92 0.03 13.97
CA ASN A 18 0.01 -0.94 13.34
C ASN A 18 -1.21 -1.24 14.23
N GLU A 19 -1.03 -1.22 15.55
CA GLU A 19 -2.14 -1.37 16.50
C GLU A 19 -3.10 -0.20 16.44
N PHE A 20 -2.59 1.02 16.28
CA PHE A 20 -3.45 2.20 16.13
C PHE A 20 -4.23 2.15 14.82
N ILE A 21 -3.61 1.75 13.72
CA ILE A 21 -4.32 1.51 12.45
C ILE A 21 -5.48 0.51 12.67
N THR A 22 -5.20 -0.61 13.33
CA THR A 22 -6.20 -1.64 13.64
C THR A 22 -7.29 -1.13 14.58
N MET A 23 -6.93 -0.27 15.53
CA MET A 23 -7.85 0.35 16.48
C MET A 23 -8.75 1.36 15.78
N THR A 24 -8.24 2.22 14.89
CA THR A 24 -9.06 3.14 14.09
C THR A 24 -10.03 2.42 13.16
N MET A 25 -9.71 1.18 12.78
CA MET A 25 -10.60 0.34 11.97
C MET A 25 -11.77 -0.21 12.78
N SER A 26 -11.55 -0.58 14.04
CA SER A 26 -12.48 -1.42 14.81
C SER A 26 -13.12 -0.73 16.02
N LYS A 27 -12.57 0.40 16.47
CA LYS A 27 -12.89 1.02 17.76
C LYS A 27 -13.08 2.53 17.68
N CYS A 28 -12.88 3.15 16.52
CA CYS A 28 -12.89 4.60 16.36
C CYS A 28 -13.61 4.98 15.06
N SER A 29 -14.81 5.56 15.16
CA SER A 29 -15.56 6.06 14.00
C SER A 29 -15.23 7.53 13.77
N MET A 30 -14.69 7.87 12.60
CA MET A 30 -14.38 9.25 12.22
C MET A 30 -15.06 9.62 10.90
N SER A 31 -15.52 10.87 10.80
CA SER A 31 -15.86 11.47 9.51
C SER A 31 -14.61 11.65 8.65
N LEU A 32 -14.79 11.91 7.34
CA LEU A 32 -13.66 12.16 6.46
C LEU A 32 -12.82 13.36 6.92
N LEU A 33 -13.48 14.46 7.30
CA LEU A 33 -12.79 15.68 7.75
C LEU A 33 -12.03 15.44 9.07
N GLN A 34 -12.66 14.75 10.03
CA GLN A 34 -12.00 14.34 11.28
C GLN A 34 -10.76 13.49 11.00
N ASN A 35 -10.88 12.50 10.11
CA ASN A 35 -9.75 11.64 9.75
C ASN A 35 -8.61 12.42 9.08
N ARG A 36 -8.93 13.41 8.22
CA ARG A 36 -7.93 14.28 7.58
C ARG A 36 -7.21 15.16 8.58
N ILE A 37 -7.95 15.77 9.51
CA ILE A 37 -7.39 16.65 10.55
C ILE A 37 -6.56 15.84 11.53
N PHE A 38 -7.07 14.70 11.99
CA PHE A 38 -6.32 13.78 12.83
C PHE A 38 -4.97 13.45 12.20
N ASP A 39 -4.99 13.01 10.93
CA ASP A 39 -3.77 12.63 10.22
C ASP A 39 -2.86 13.81 9.92
N ALA A 40 -3.40 15.01 9.69
CA ALA A 40 -2.63 16.25 9.52
C ALA A 40 -1.92 16.65 10.81
N VAL A 41 -2.60 16.55 11.97
CA VAL A 41 -2.00 16.80 13.29
C VAL A 41 -0.84 15.84 13.50
N ILE A 42 -1.04 14.54 13.30
CA ILE A 42 0.02 13.54 13.47
C ILE A 42 1.17 13.76 12.48
N ALA A 43 0.88 14.01 11.20
CA ALA A 43 1.89 14.31 10.18
C ALA A 43 2.75 15.53 10.56
N THR A 44 2.10 16.58 11.05
CA THR A 44 2.76 17.83 11.42
C THR A 44 3.63 17.63 12.66
N ILE A 45 3.13 16.93 13.69
CA ILE A 45 3.93 16.57 14.88
C ILE A 45 5.16 15.77 14.46
N GLN A 46 5.01 14.76 13.62
CA GLN A 46 6.12 13.94 13.15
C GLN A 46 7.12 14.72 12.30
N HIS A 47 6.65 15.65 11.49
CA HIS A 47 7.52 16.59 10.79
C HIS A 47 8.33 17.45 11.77
N LEU A 48 7.70 17.99 12.81
CA LEU A 48 8.38 18.79 13.83
C LEU A 48 9.42 17.98 14.61
N ILE A 49 9.10 16.73 14.98
CA ILE A 49 10.05 15.79 15.62
C ILE A 49 11.24 15.53 14.70
N LYS A 50 10.99 15.15 13.44
CA LYS A 50 12.04 14.84 12.45
C LYS A 50 13.00 16.02 12.24
N ASN A 51 12.50 17.25 12.34
CA ASN A 51 13.30 18.46 12.19
C ASN A 51 13.82 19.03 13.53
N ASN A 52 13.82 18.23 14.60
CA ASN A 52 14.31 18.61 15.93
C ASN A 52 13.67 19.87 16.52
N ARG A 53 12.42 20.19 16.14
CA ARG A 53 11.67 21.35 16.64
C ARG A 53 10.89 21.05 17.92
N ILE A 54 10.53 19.78 18.13
CA ILE A 54 9.93 19.28 19.37
C ILE A 54 10.59 17.95 19.74
N ASN A 55 10.65 17.65 21.04
CA ASN A 55 11.22 16.39 21.53
C ASN A 55 10.30 15.21 21.17
N GLU A 56 10.88 14.08 20.80
CA GLU A 56 10.19 12.82 20.53
C GLU A 56 9.63 12.19 21.82
N ASP A 57 10.30 12.41 22.97
CA ASP A 57 9.82 11.93 24.26
C ASP A 57 8.68 12.82 24.78
N MET A 58 7.46 12.46 24.38
CA MET A 58 6.20 13.02 24.87
C MET A 58 5.67 12.26 26.10
N SER A 59 6.39 11.25 26.59
CA SER A 59 5.93 10.35 27.65
C SER A 59 6.21 10.90 29.06
N SER A 60 7.17 11.82 29.19
CA SER A 60 7.71 12.30 30.46
C SER A 60 7.26 13.72 30.88
N LYS A 61 6.50 14.45 30.05
CA LYS A 61 6.01 15.80 30.39
C LYS A 61 4.68 15.74 31.13
N GLU A 62 4.61 16.42 32.28
CA GLU A 62 3.36 16.68 33.04
C GLU A 62 2.28 17.35 32.16
N ASP A 63 2.69 18.06 31.12
CA ASP A 63 1.82 18.54 30.05
C ASP A 63 2.21 17.90 28.71
N LYS A 64 1.42 16.93 28.25
CA LYS A 64 1.45 16.37 26.87
C LYS A 64 0.90 17.38 25.84
N THR A 65 1.20 18.67 26.02
CA THR A 65 0.73 19.79 25.20
C THR A 65 1.76 20.15 24.15
N ILE A 66 1.31 20.26 22.91
CA ILE A 66 2.12 20.59 21.73
C ILE A 66 1.56 21.85 21.09
N TYR A 67 2.47 22.77 20.79
CA TYR A 67 2.20 24.01 20.09
C TYR A 67 2.72 23.87 18.66
N ILE A 68 1.82 23.95 17.68
CA ILE A 68 2.08 23.76 16.27
C ILE A 68 1.77 25.08 15.56
N ASP A 69 2.67 25.56 14.71
CA ASP A 69 2.39 26.71 13.84
C ASP A 69 1.14 26.43 12.98
N TYR A 70 0.16 27.34 13.04
CA TYR A 70 -1.11 27.13 12.35
C TYR A 70 -0.96 27.05 10.83
N GLU A 71 -0.06 27.84 10.23
CA GLU A 71 0.15 27.80 8.77
C GLU A 71 0.76 26.47 8.34
N LEU A 72 1.73 25.95 9.09
CA LEU A 72 2.31 24.63 8.85
C LEU A 72 1.26 23.53 8.89
N PHE A 73 0.44 23.51 9.95
CA PHE A 73 -0.67 22.54 10.07
C PHE A 73 -1.67 22.69 8.93
N TYR A 74 -2.07 23.92 8.60
CA TYR A 74 -3.06 24.20 7.57
C TYR A 74 -2.56 23.79 6.18
N ASN A 75 -1.29 24.04 5.88
CA ASN A 75 -0.63 23.61 4.65
C ASN A 75 -0.58 22.08 4.56
N CYS A 76 -0.22 21.40 5.66
CA CYS A 76 -0.29 19.95 5.73
C CYS A 76 -1.71 19.47 5.47
N LEU A 77 -2.72 20.01 6.15
CA LEU A 77 -4.12 19.62 6.01
C LEU A 77 -4.67 19.72 4.57
N LEU A 78 -4.22 20.72 3.81
CA LEU A 78 -4.62 20.91 2.41
C LEU A 78 -3.80 20.06 1.43
N GLU A 79 -2.63 19.59 1.83
CA GLU A 79 -1.72 18.84 0.96
C GLU A 79 -2.39 17.58 0.40
N GLY A 80 -2.30 17.37 -0.92
CA GLY A 80 -2.89 16.18 -1.56
C GLY A 80 -4.39 16.29 -1.85
N THR A 81 -5.11 17.20 -1.20
CA THR A 81 -6.54 17.43 -1.45
C THR A 81 -6.79 18.28 -2.69
N SER A 82 -8.02 18.26 -3.21
CA SER A 82 -8.51 19.24 -4.18
C SER A 82 -9.11 20.49 -3.51
N LEU A 83 -9.15 20.54 -2.18
CA LEU A 83 -9.72 21.66 -1.43
C LEU A 83 -8.75 22.83 -1.48
N LYS A 84 -9.25 24.01 -1.85
CA LYS A 84 -8.45 25.25 -1.84
C LYS A 84 -8.45 25.95 -0.48
N ARG A 85 -9.49 25.70 0.33
CA ARG A 85 -9.66 26.26 1.68
C ARG A 85 -10.66 25.42 2.47
N ILE A 86 -10.54 25.48 3.78
CA ILE A 86 -11.52 24.96 4.75
C ILE A 86 -12.14 26.18 5.46
N ARG A 87 -13.46 26.18 5.64
CA ARG A 87 -14.13 27.29 6.32
C ARG A 87 -13.78 27.25 7.81
N LYS A 88 -13.66 28.41 8.45
CA LYS A 88 -13.34 28.51 9.88
C LYS A 88 -14.31 27.69 10.74
N GLU A 89 -15.59 27.68 10.38
CA GLU A 89 -16.63 27.03 11.17
C GLU A 89 -16.56 25.50 11.03
N GLU A 90 -16.18 25.00 9.85
CA GLU A 90 -15.90 23.58 9.62
C GLU A 90 -14.66 23.14 10.40
N LEU A 91 -13.62 23.99 10.44
CA LEU A 91 -12.41 23.71 11.20
C LEU A 91 -12.66 23.73 12.72
N LYS A 92 -13.48 24.67 13.20
CA LYS A 92 -13.89 24.73 14.61
C LYS A 92 -14.63 23.46 15.02
N GLN A 93 -15.67 23.10 14.27
CA GLN A 93 -16.43 21.88 14.54
C GLN A 93 -15.52 20.64 14.52
N ALA A 94 -14.59 20.58 13.57
CA ALA A 94 -13.72 19.43 13.47
C ALA A 94 -12.66 19.34 14.59
N LEU A 95 -12.25 20.47 15.20
CA LEU A 95 -11.43 20.46 16.41
C LEU A 95 -12.23 19.98 17.62
N ASP A 96 -13.49 20.41 17.76
CA ASP A 96 -14.40 19.94 18.81
C ASP A 96 -14.63 18.42 18.69
N ASP A 97 -14.85 17.95 17.47
CA ASP A 97 -14.97 16.53 17.15
C ASP A 97 -13.69 15.74 17.47
N LEU A 98 -12.52 16.34 17.28
CA LEU A 98 -11.23 15.69 17.53
C LEU A 98 -11.02 15.40 19.03
N VAL A 99 -11.46 16.30 19.91
CA VAL A 99 -11.42 16.09 21.37
C VAL A 99 -12.46 15.07 21.82
N SER A 100 -13.57 14.98 21.10
CA SER A 100 -14.64 13.99 21.34
C SER A 100 -14.28 12.58 20.86
N LEU A 101 -13.17 12.42 20.14
CA LEU A 101 -12.71 11.14 19.62
C LEU A 101 -12.26 10.23 20.77
N THR A 102 -13.00 9.13 20.96
CA THR A 102 -12.72 8.15 22.02
C THR A 102 -12.31 6.80 21.47
N VAL A 103 -11.53 6.09 22.27
CA VAL A 103 -11.08 4.72 22.04
C VAL A 103 -11.72 3.83 23.07
N GLN A 104 -12.48 2.85 22.60
CA GLN A 104 -13.07 1.83 23.46
C GLN A 104 -12.02 0.75 23.83
N PHE A 105 -11.95 0.41 25.11
CA PHE A 105 -11.09 -0.66 25.61
C PHE A 105 -11.86 -1.63 26.50
N GLU A 106 -11.42 -2.88 26.47
CA GLU A 106 -11.92 -3.95 27.31
C GLU A 106 -10.75 -4.91 27.55
N ASN A 107 -10.48 -5.18 28.82
CA ASN A 107 -9.53 -6.19 29.28
C ASN A 107 -10.18 -6.99 30.41
N LYS A 108 -9.48 -8.00 30.94
CA LYS A 108 -10.02 -8.89 31.97
C LYS A 108 -10.57 -8.17 33.22
N ASN A 109 -10.04 -6.97 33.52
CA ASN A 109 -10.28 -6.28 34.79
C ASN A 109 -11.04 -4.96 34.62
N SER A 110 -11.25 -4.47 33.38
CA SER A 110 -11.83 -3.15 33.13
C SER A 110 -12.31 -3.01 31.70
N PHE A 111 -13.36 -2.22 31.53
CA PHE A 111 -13.87 -1.78 30.23
C PHE A 111 -14.19 -0.29 30.32
N GLY A 112 -14.10 0.41 29.20
CA GLY A 112 -14.34 1.85 29.20
C GLY A 112 -14.02 2.50 27.86
N SER A 113 -14.01 3.83 27.89
CA SER A 113 -13.63 4.67 26.75
C SER A 113 -12.71 5.78 27.22
N ILE A 114 -11.71 6.09 26.42
CA ILE A 114 -10.75 7.15 26.71
C ILE A 114 -10.64 8.09 25.51
N SER A 115 -10.65 9.41 25.74
CA SER A 115 -10.40 10.36 24.66
C SER A 115 -8.93 10.35 24.25
N ILE A 116 -8.65 10.55 22.96
CA ILE A 116 -7.25 10.63 22.49
C ILE A 116 -6.64 11.97 22.88
N PHE A 117 -7.39 13.05 22.66
CA PHE A 117 -6.99 14.40 23.01
C PHE A 117 -7.85 14.91 24.16
N SER A 118 -7.25 15.68 25.06
CA SER A 118 -7.96 16.45 26.08
C SER A 118 -8.19 17.90 25.64
N LYS A 119 -7.45 18.37 24.63
CA LYS A 119 -7.53 19.73 24.11
C LYS A 119 -7.13 19.80 22.64
N ALA A 120 -7.88 20.55 21.84
CA ALA A 120 -7.52 20.95 20.49
C ALA A 120 -8.11 22.34 20.21
N MET A 121 -7.27 23.34 20.00
CA MET A 121 -7.73 24.71 19.72
C MET A 121 -6.73 25.50 18.88
N ILE A 122 -7.22 26.48 18.14
CA ILE A 122 -6.36 27.45 17.44
C ILE A 122 -6.41 28.75 18.23
N ASP A 123 -5.25 29.19 18.72
CA ASP A 123 -5.07 30.51 19.30
C ASP A 123 -4.76 31.51 18.18
N THR A 124 -5.72 32.39 17.88
CA THR A 124 -5.58 33.39 16.83
C THR A 124 -4.61 34.52 17.16
N ASN A 125 -4.27 34.70 18.45
CA ASN A 125 -3.32 35.75 18.86
C ASN A 125 -1.89 35.29 18.61
N THR A 126 -1.60 34.03 18.91
CA THR A 126 -0.27 33.44 18.71
C THR A 126 -0.12 32.72 17.36
N ASN A 127 -1.22 32.54 16.61
CA ASN A 127 -1.30 31.77 15.38
C ASN A 127 -0.83 30.32 15.56
N MET A 128 -1.19 29.70 16.70
CA MET A 128 -0.79 28.35 17.05
C MET A 128 -1.99 27.41 17.14
N LEU A 129 -1.86 26.22 16.56
CA LEU A 129 -2.67 25.07 16.93
C LEU A 129 -2.09 24.45 18.21
N ILE A 130 -2.93 24.33 19.23
CA ILE A 130 -2.58 23.79 20.56
C ILE A 130 -3.31 22.46 20.73
N ILE A 131 -2.53 21.37 20.81
CA ILE A 131 -3.03 20.00 20.99
C ILE A 131 -2.52 19.46 22.32
N THR A 132 -3.38 18.89 23.15
CA THR A 132 -2.98 18.15 24.35
C THR A 132 -3.48 16.72 24.25
N PHE A 133 -2.56 15.75 24.34
CA PHE A 133 -2.94 14.34 24.46
C PHE A 133 -3.56 14.09 25.83
N ASN A 134 -4.57 13.22 25.87
CA ASN A 134 -5.10 12.77 27.16
C ASN A 134 -3.97 12.08 27.96
N PRO A 135 -3.75 12.44 29.23
CA PRO A 135 -2.65 11.88 30.03
C PRO A 135 -2.72 10.36 30.16
N TYR A 136 -3.94 9.80 30.19
CA TYR A 136 -4.17 8.35 30.29
C TYR A 136 -4.08 7.64 28.93
N PHE A 137 -4.01 8.38 27.82
CA PHE A 137 -3.80 7.81 26.50
C PHE A 137 -2.30 7.66 26.23
N ASP A 138 -1.90 6.46 25.86
CA ASP A 138 -0.53 6.16 25.49
C ASP A 138 -0.23 6.67 24.07
N SER A 139 0.45 7.81 24.00
CA SER A 139 0.83 8.47 22.75
C SER A 139 1.86 7.69 21.94
N ALA A 140 2.55 6.70 22.53
CA ALA A 140 3.44 5.81 21.78
C ALA A 140 2.67 4.97 20.73
N ASN A 141 1.37 4.74 20.96
CA ASN A 141 0.49 4.12 19.97
C ASN A 141 0.28 5.01 18.73
N LEU A 142 0.49 6.32 18.83
CA LEU A 142 0.29 7.27 17.73
C LEU A 142 1.58 7.69 17.05
N LEU A 143 2.63 7.87 17.85
CA LEU A 143 3.95 8.33 17.43
C LEU A 143 4.96 7.19 17.65
N PRO A 144 4.94 6.17 16.78
CA PRO A 144 5.68 4.93 17.02
C PRO A 144 7.18 5.10 16.82
N GLN A 145 7.97 4.60 17.79
CA GLN A 145 9.42 4.42 17.64
C GLN A 145 9.78 3.10 16.92
N ALA A 146 8.88 2.12 16.92
CA ALA A 146 9.01 0.82 16.25
C ALA A 146 7.65 0.34 15.70
N THR A 147 7.64 -0.72 14.87
CA THR A 147 6.40 -1.39 14.41
C THR A 147 5.31 -0.48 13.84
N TYR A 148 5.67 0.29 12.81
CA TYR A 148 4.79 1.25 12.16
C TYR A 148 4.60 1.00 10.68
N THR A 149 3.49 1.51 10.16
CA THR A 149 3.23 1.64 8.74
C THR A 149 3.55 3.06 8.31
N LYS A 150 4.45 3.18 7.34
CA LYS A 150 4.83 4.46 6.73
C LYS A 150 3.92 4.79 5.56
N ILE A 151 3.33 5.98 5.60
CA ILE A 151 2.36 6.46 4.61
C ILE A 151 2.78 7.86 4.14
N VAL A 152 2.78 8.08 2.83
CA VAL A 152 2.90 9.43 2.27
C VAL A 152 1.57 10.15 2.50
N TYR A 153 1.58 11.23 3.26
CA TYR A 153 0.35 11.93 3.65
C TYR A 153 -0.41 12.45 2.42
N HIS A 154 0.30 13.03 1.45
CA HIS A 154 -0.26 13.47 0.18
C HIS A 154 -1.16 12.41 -0.49
N ASN A 155 -0.68 11.16 -0.54
CA ASN A 155 -1.41 10.05 -1.15
C ASN A 155 -2.68 9.76 -0.33
N LEU A 156 -2.53 9.60 0.99
CA LEU A 156 -3.64 9.34 1.89
C LEU A 156 -4.71 10.45 1.85
N ASN A 157 -4.28 11.71 1.73
CA ASN A 157 -5.15 12.87 1.74
C ASN A 157 -5.88 13.12 0.42
N SER A 158 -5.39 12.53 -0.67
CA SER A 158 -6.04 12.60 -1.97
C SER A 158 -7.34 11.78 -2.07
N PHE A 159 -7.54 10.80 -1.19
CA PHE A 159 -8.73 9.95 -1.24
C PHE A 159 -10.01 10.70 -0.82
N LYS A 160 -11.11 10.36 -1.50
CA LYS A 160 -12.39 11.08 -1.40
C LYS A 160 -13.32 10.51 -0.33
N SER A 161 -13.07 9.30 0.16
CA SER A 161 -13.89 8.65 1.18
C SER A 161 -13.08 8.19 2.39
N VAL A 162 -13.72 8.14 3.55
CA VAL A 162 -13.10 7.58 4.76
C VAL A 162 -12.80 6.09 4.60
N TYR A 163 -13.65 5.35 3.87
CA TYR A 163 -13.43 3.93 3.58
C TYR A 163 -12.20 3.69 2.69
N SER A 164 -11.97 4.54 1.69
CA SER A 164 -10.74 4.53 0.88
C SER A 164 -9.51 4.71 1.75
N ARG A 165 -9.53 5.70 2.66
CA ARG A 165 -8.42 5.97 3.58
C ARG A 165 -8.16 4.80 4.52
N ILE A 166 -9.21 4.22 5.10
CA ILE A 166 -9.12 3.06 5.99
C ILE A 166 -8.55 1.86 5.24
N LEU A 167 -9.12 1.53 4.07
CA LEU A 167 -8.67 0.39 3.27
C LEU A 167 -7.22 0.55 2.81
N TYR A 168 -6.84 1.74 2.36
CA TYR A 168 -5.48 2.05 1.97
C TYR A 168 -4.49 1.85 3.13
N GLN A 169 -4.81 2.36 4.33
CA GLN A 169 -3.97 2.17 5.52
C GLN A 169 -3.85 0.69 5.90
N HIS A 170 -4.95 -0.08 5.81
CA HIS A 170 -4.94 -1.52 6.05
C HIS A 170 -3.99 -2.25 5.10
N ILE A 171 -4.08 -1.92 3.80
CA ILE A 171 -3.25 -2.54 2.77
C ILE A 171 -1.77 -2.16 2.94
N LYS A 172 -1.47 -0.88 3.23
CA LYS A 172 -0.10 -0.42 3.50
C LYS A 172 0.51 -1.13 4.69
N MET A 173 -0.27 -1.40 5.74
CA MET A 173 0.17 -2.18 6.90
C MET A 173 0.55 -3.61 6.53
N LEU A 174 -0.22 -4.25 5.65
CA LEU A 174 0.07 -5.60 5.16
C LEU A 174 1.27 -5.65 4.20
N LEU A 175 1.51 -4.58 3.44
CA LEU A 175 2.68 -4.45 2.56
C LEU A 175 3.97 -4.14 3.33
N GLY A 176 3.88 -3.40 4.44
CA GLY A 176 5.03 -2.92 5.22
C GLY A 176 5.49 -3.85 6.36
N SER A 177 4.80 -4.96 6.63
CA SER A 177 5.12 -5.81 7.77
C SER A 177 6.45 -6.55 7.58
N LYS A 178 7.49 -6.15 8.33
CA LYS A 178 8.81 -6.81 8.36
C LYS A 178 8.80 -8.30 8.75
N GLN A 179 7.68 -8.83 9.25
CA GLN A 179 7.66 -10.11 9.98
C GLN A 179 6.98 -11.29 9.29
N LEU A 180 6.26 -11.11 8.19
CA LEU A 180 5.67 -12.21 7.43
C LEU A 180 5.77 -11.85 5.95
N SER A 181 6.10 -12.83 5.10
CA SER A 181 6.17 -12.72 3.64
C SER A 181 5.22 -11.66 3.08
N PHE A 182 5.75 -10.71 2.28
CA PHE A 182 4.96 -9.66 1.61
C PHE A 182 3.65 -10.25 1.06
N LYS A 183 2.53 -9.97 1.74
CA LYS A 183 1.23 -10.49 1.34
C LYS A 183 0.70 -9.59 0.24
N ASN A 184 0.72 -10.06 -1.00
CA ASN A 184 0.07 -9.36 -2.12
C ASN A 184 -1.43 -9.71 -2.24
N SER A 185 -1.96 -10.42 -1.25
CA SER A 185 -3.37 -10.78 -1.18
C SER A 185 -3.83 -11.07 0.25
N ILE A 186 -5.12 -10.82 0.52
CA ILE A 186 -5.77 -11.18 1.79
C ILE A 186 -7.23 -11.55 1.55
N PHE A 187 -7.72 -12.55 2.27
CA PHE A 187 -9.14 -12.85 2.31
C PHE A 187 -9.80 -12.11 3.48
N LEU A 188 -10.88 -11.39 3.19
CA LEU A 188 -11.73 -10.71 4.17
C LEU A 188 -13.12 -11.33 4.12
N SER A 189 -13.55 -11.96 5.23
CA SER A 189 -14.95 -12.35 5.42
C SER A 189 -15.85 -11.12 5.53
N LEU A 190 -17.16 -11.28 5.32
CA LEU A 190 -18.12 -10.17 5.52
C LEU A 190 -18.04 -9.57 6.93
N GLU A 191 -17.84 -10.40 7.95
CA GLU A 191 -17.64 -9.96 9.33
C GLU A 191 -16.36 -9.13 9.49
N ASN A 192 -15.26 -9.54 8.85
CA ASN A 192 -14.01 -8.77 8.88
C ASN A 192 -14.17 -7.43 8.19
N ILE A 193 -14.93 -7.35 7.09
CA ILE A 193 -15.25 -6.08 6.43
C ILE A 193 -16.02 -5.17 7.40
N GLN A 194 -17.08 -5.67 8.03
CA GLN A 194 -17.86 -4.89 9.01
C GLN A 194 -16.98 -4.39 10.16
N LYS A 195 -16.10 -5.26 10.69
CA LYS A 195 -15.15 -4.90 11.74
C LYS A 195 -14.13 -3.86 11.30
N ILE A 196 -13.59 -3.96 10.08
CA ILE A 196 -12.57 -3.03 9.57
C ILE A 196 -13.12 -1.62 9.35
N PHE A 197 -14.41 -1.52 9.00
CA PHE A 197 -15.06 -0.25 8.72
C PHE A 197 -15.98 0.23 9.85
N SER A 198 -15.90 -0.40 11.03
CA SER A 198 -16.72 -0.07 12.22
C SER A 198 -18.22 0.09 11.90
N ILE A 199 -18.78 -0.81 11.10
CA ILE A 199 -20.19 -0.76 10.68
C ILE A 199 -21.06 -1.36 11.78
N ASN A 200 -21.73 -0.50 12.55
CA ASN A 200 -22.62 -0.91 13.63
C ASN A 200 -23.98 -1.38 13.10
N LYS A 201 -24.68 -2.22 13.89
CA LYS A 201 -26.03 -2.74 13.57
C LYS A 201 -27.07 -1.66 13.27
N GLU A 202 -26.89 -0.46 13.82
CA GLU A 202 -27.79 0.69 13.64
C GLU A 202 -27.62 1.41 12.30
N GLN A 203 -26.49 1.23 11.60
CA GLN A 203 -26.28 1.69 10.23
C GLN A 203 -26.95 0.71 9.24
N SER A 204 -28.27 0.57 9.39
CA SER A 204 -29.08 -0.55 8.91
C SER A 204 -29.11 -0.72 7.38
N SER A 205 -28.85 0.31 6.58
CA SER A 205 -28.89 0.20 5.11
C SER A 205 -27.71 -0.54 4.48
N TYR A 206 -26.53 -0.52 5.12
CA TYR A 206 -25.32 -1.22 4.64
C TYR A 206 -25.38 -2.72 4.89
N LEU A 207 -26.16 -3.14 5.89
CA LEU A 207 -26.25 -4.51 6.38
C LEU A 207 -27.32 -5.34 5.67
N ASN A 208 -28.18 -4.70 4.87
CA ASN A 208 -29.31 -5.38 4.22
C ASN A 208 -28.89 -6.40 3.14
N SER A 209 -27.69 -6.27 2.56
CA SER A 209 -27.15 -7.31 1.68
C SER A 209 -25.62 -7.29 1.62
N ALA A 210 -25.02 -8.47 1.48
CA ALA A 210 -23.58 -8.62 1.25
C ALA A 210 -23.09 -7.86 0.02
N GLY A 211 -23.95 -7.70 -1.01
CA GLY A 211 -23.63 -6.94 -2.22
C GLY A 211 -23.47 -5.45 -1.94
N THR A 212 -24.39 -4.85 -1.16
CA THR A 212 -24.31 -3.43 -0.78
C THR A 212 -23.05 -3.15 0.05
N LEU A 213 -22.78 -4.02 1.04
CA LEU A 213 -21.58 -3.93 1.88
C LEU A 213 -20.30 -3.96 1.04
N ILE A 214 -20.17 -4.95 0.14
CA ILE A 214 -18.99 -5.06 -0.74
C ILE A 214 -18.89 -3.85 -1.66
N ARG A 215 -19.99 -3.40 -2.26
CA ARG A 215 -19.96 -2.23 -3.16
C ARG A 215 -19.42 -1.00 -2.44
N LYS A 216 -19.96 -0.70 -1.26
CA LYS A 216 -19.66 0.53 -0.51
C LYS A 216 -18.31 0.51 0.20
N CYS A 217 -17.89 -0.64 0.73
CA CYS A 217 -16.70 -0.74 1.57
C CYS A 217 -15.49 -1.34 0.86
N ILE A 218 -15.70 -2.00 -0.28
CA ILE A 218 -14.62 -2.64 -1.06
C ILE A 218 -14.53 -2.03 -2.45
N GLN A 219 -15.60 -2.11 -3.26
CA GLN A 219 -15.54 -1.68 -4.67
C GLN A 219 -15.29 -0.18 -4.82
N GLU A 220 -16.15 0.68 -4.26
CA GLU A 220 -16.00 2.14 -4.34
C GLU A 220 -14.65 2.63 -3.77
N PRO A 221 -14.18 2.13 -2.60
CA PRO A 221 -12.83 2.40 -2.11
C PRO A 221 -11.70 1.92 -3.02
N ILE A 222 -11.82 0.73 -3.61
CA ILE A 222 -10.81 0.21 -4.54
C ILE A 222 -10.75 1.06 -5.80
N ASP A 223 -11.89 1.47 -6.35
CA ASP A 223 -11.94 2.34 -7.51
C ASP A 223 -11.28 3.69 -7.22
N ASP A 224 -11.55 4.28 -6.05
CA ASP A 224 -10.90 5.52 -5.59
C ASP A 224 -9.38 5.32 -5.37
N ILE A 225 -8.92 4.18 -4.86
CA ILE A 225 -7.48 3.91 -4.66
C ILE A 225 -6.77 3.65 -5.99
N THR A 226 -7.32 2.79 -6.84
CA THR A 226 -6.68 2.30 -8.06
C THR A 226 -6.66 3.37 -9.14
N ASN A 227 -7.75 4.11 -9.32
CA ASN A 227 -7.86 5.14 -10.37
C ASN A 227 -7.23 6.49 -9.95
N ASN A 228 -6.84 6.65 -8.69
CA ASN A 228 -6.18 7.85 -8.23
C ASN A 228 -4.70 7.85 -8.62
N GLU A 229 -4.30 8.86 -9.42
CA GLU A 229 -2.93 9.03 -9.93
C GLU A 229 -1.89 9.22 -8.82
N LYS A 230 -2.31 9.77 -7.67
CA LYS A 230 -1.44 9.99 -6.50
C LYS A 230 -1.25 8.73 -5.66
N SER A 231 -2.10 7.71 -5.82
CA SER A 231 -1.96 6.46 -5.10
C SER A 231 -0.72 5.70 -5.55
N ASP A 232 0.08 5.21 -4.61
CA ASP A 232 1.27 4.38 -4.85
C ASP A 232 0.95 2.88 -4.98
N ILE A 233 -0.32 2.48 -4.84
CA ILE A 233 -0.75 1.09 -4.91
C ILE A 233 -1.89 0.87 -5.92
N THR A 234 -1.96 -0.34 -6.46
CA THR A 234 -3.11 -0.84 -7.22
C THR A 234 -3.77 -1.95 -6.43
N VAL A 235 -5.10 -1.94 -6.39
CA VAL A 235 -5.90 -2.94 -5.68
C VAL A 235 -6.96 -3.49 -6.62
N SER A 236 -7.21 -4.79 -6.55
CA SER A 236 -8.36 -5.45 -7.15
C SER A 236 -8.97 -6.45 -6.16
N TYR A 237 -10.15 -6.98 -6.46
CA TYR A 237 -10.81 -7.94 -5.60
C TYR A 237 -11.54 -9.03 -6.38
N GLU A 238 -11.68 -10.18 -5.74
CA GLU A 238 -12.51 -11.29 -6.18
C GLU A 238 -13.58 -11.59 -5.13
N ILE A 239 -14.85 -11.66 -5.55
CA ILE A 239 -15.93 -12.10 -4.66
C ILE A 239 -15.79 -13.60 -4.40
N LYS A 240 -15.81 -14.01 -3.12
CA LYS A 240 -15.84 -15.41 -2.72
C LYS A 240 -17.25 -15.81 -2.29
N LYS A 241 -17.70 -16.95 -2.78
CA LYS A 241 -19.04 -17.51 -2.53
C LYS A 241 -18.93 -18.92 -1.95
N SER A 242 -19.88 -19.27 -1.09
CA SER A 242 -20.17 -20.65 -0.68
C SER A 242 -21.58 -20.99 -1.19
N GLY A 243 -21.64 -21.85 -2.21
CA GLY A 243 -22.84 -22.02 -3.02
C GLY A 243 -23.30 -20.69 -3.65
N LYS A 244 -24.56 -20.31 -3.42
CA LYS A 244 -25.12 -19.02 -3.90
C LYS A 244 -24.81 -17.83 -2.98
N LYS A 245 -24.36 -18.06 -1.74
CA LYS A 245 -24.14 -17.01 -0.74
C LYS A 245 -22.75 -16.42 -0.86
N ILE A 246 -22.64 -15.09 -0.80
CA ILE A 246 -21.35 -14.40 -0.72
C ILE A 246 -20.81 -14.57 0.71
N VAL A 247 -19.54 -14.99 0.83
CA VAL A 247 -18.87 -15.19 2.14
C VAL A 247 -17.80 -14.13 2.42
N GLY A 248 -17.35 -13.40 1.39
CA GLY A 248 -16.34 -12.36 1.53
C GLY A 248 -15.68 -11.97 0.22
N VAL A 249 -14.52 -11.33 0.32
CA VAL A 249 -13.70 -10.91 -0.81
C VAL A 249 -12.25 -11.34 -0.61
N LYS A 250 -11.57 -11.70 -1.71
CA LYS A 250 -10.11 -11.80 -1.74
C LYS A 250 -9.57 -10.52 -2.37
N LEU A 251 -8.85 -9.72 -1.62
CA LEU A 251 -8.14 -8.56 -2.15
C LEU A 251 -6.80 -8.99 -2.75
N LEU A 252 -6.41 -8.35 -3.84
CA LEU A 252 -5.14 -8.51 -4.52
C LEU A 252 -4.54 -7.11 -4.65
N PHE A 253 -3.31 -6.90 -4.20
CA PHE A 253 -2.72 -5.57 -4.20
C PHE A 253 -1.21 -5.61 -4.46
N LYS A 254 -0.72 -4.54 -5.07
CA LYS A 254 0.69 -4.36 -5.44
C LYS A 254 1.02 -2.86 -5.48
N ASN A 255 2.30 -2.53 -5.33
CA ASN A 255 2.76 -1.18 -5.63
C ASN A 255 2.54 -0.87 -7.13
N LYS A 256 2.12 0.35 -7.47
CA LYS A 256 2.12 0.80 -8.87
C LYS A 256 3.55 0.77 -9.39
N LYS A 257 3.74 0.62 -10.71
CA LYS A 257 5.04 0.86 -11.33
C LYS A 257 5.30 2.37 -11.23
N ILE A 258 6.04 2.82 -10.24
CA ILE A 258 6.23 4.26 -10.02
C ILE A 258 7.40 4.77 -10.86
N ASN A 259 7.19 5.93 -11.48
CA ASN A 259 8.22 6.80 -12.05
C ASN A 259 9.00 7.42 -10.87
N PHE A 260 10.33 7.32 -10.89
CA PHE A 260 11.23 7.40 -9.72
C PHE A 260 11.39 8.76 -9.02
N ASP A 261 10.43 9.67 -9.11
CA ASP A 261 10.62 11.08 -8.74
C ASP A 261 10.39 11.44 -7.27
N SER A 262 9.94 10.51 -6.41
CA SER A 262 9.88 10.79 -4.97
C SER A 262 11.15 10.33 -4.24
N ASP A 263 11.75 11.22 -3.44
CA ASP A 263 12.91 10.90 -2.61
C ASP A 263 12.64 9.77 -1.59
N TYR A 264 11.36 9.54 -1.28
CA TYR A 264 10.87 8.40 -0.51
C TYR A 264 11.17 7.07 -1.21
N LEU A 265 10.84 6.93 -2.50
CA LEU A 265 11.09 5.71 -3.25
C LEU A 265 12.59 5.49 -3.47
N LYS A 266 13.37 6.56 -3.59
CA LYS A 266 14.83 6.45 -3.61
C LYS A 266 15.37 5.87 -2.31
N THR A 267 14.85 6.30 -1.17
CA THR A 267 15.29 5.80 0.15
C THR A 267 14.91 4.32 0.36
N ASP A 268 13.65 3.96 0.10
CA ASP A 268 13.16 2.58 0.24
C ASP A 268 13.87 1.63 -0.73
N PHE A 269 14.06 2.05 -1.99
CA PHE A 269 14.82 1.29 -2.97
C PHE A 269 16.29 1.11 -2.56
N ASN A 270 16.90 2.13 -1.97
CA ASN A 270 18.27 2.05 -1.46
C ASN A 270 18.37 1.10 -0.25
N GLU A 271 17.40 1.10 0.66
CA GLU A 271 17.33 0.14 1.78
C GLU A 271 17.12 -1.29 1.27
N PHE A 272 16.23 -1.48 0.30
CA PHE A 272 16.05 -2.75 -0.39
C PHE A 272 17.38 -3.22 -1.00
N LYS A 273 18.05 -2.37 -1.78
CA LYS A 273 19.33 -2.70 -2.43
C LYS A 273 20.39 -3.11 -1.41
N LYS A 274 20.53 -2.36 -0.31
CA LYS A 274 21.43 -2.70 0.80
C LYS A 274 21.11 -4.08 1.41
N THR A 275 19.84 -4.38 1.61
CA THR A 275 19.38 -5.65 2.18
C THR A 275 19.71 -6.83 1.25
N ILE A 276 19.45 -6.68 -0.05
CA ILE A 276 19.76 -7.70 -1.04
C ILE A 276 21.28 -7.91 -1.14
N ILE A 277 22.07 -6.83 -1.23
CA ILE A 277 23.54 -6.93 -1.27
C ILE A 277 24.05 -7.67 -0.03
N LYS A 278 23.59 -7.31 1.17
CA LYS A 278 24.03 -7.97 2.41
C LYS A 278 23.74 -9.47 2.41
N LYS A 279 22.58 -9.89 1.89
CA LYS A 279 22.12 -11.29 1.96
C LYS A 279 22.67 -12.17 0.83
N TYR A 280 22.82 -11.61 -0.37
CA TYR A 280 23.13 -12.36 -1.59
C TYR A 280 24.49 -12.02 -2.20
N LYS A 281 25.36 -11.34 -1.45
CA LYS A 281 26.76 -11.13 -1.83
C LYS A 281 27.42 -12.46 -2.24
N GLY A 282 28.08 -12.46 -3.40
CA GLY A 282 28.74 -13.65 -3.96
C GLY A 282 27.77 -14.75 -4.44
N LYS A 283 26.45 -14.50 -4.50
CA LYS A 283 25.43 -15.52 -4.75
C LYS A 283 24.54 -15.18 -5.94
N PHE A 284 23.86 -16.22 -6.42
CA PHE A 284 22.74 -16.08 -7.35
C PHE A 284 21.65 -15.19 -6.73
N ILE A 285 21.10 -14.29 -7.56
CA ILE A 285 20.04 -13.37 -7.14
C ILE A 285 18.74 -13.53 -7.88
N ILE A 286 18.74 -13.66 -9.21
CA ILE A 286 17.49 -13.70 -9.98
C ILE A 286 17.70 -14.27 -11.37
N GLN A 287 16.63 -14.75 -11.97
CA GLN A 287 16.55 -15.20 -13.36
C GLN A 287 15.19 -14.84 -13.97
N GLY A 288 15.05 -14.99 -15.29
CA GLY A 288 13.79 -14.67 -15.98
C GLY A 288 13.51 -13.18 -16.07
N VAL A 289 14.56 -12.34 -16.10
CA VAL A 289 14.42 -10.89 -16.21
C VAL A 289 14.01 -10.52 -17.64
N ASN A 290 13.04 -9.61 -17.78
CA ASN A 290 12.56 -9.17 -19.10
C ASN A 290 13.70 -8.60 -19.96
N GLY A 291 13.74 -8.99 -21.24
CA GLY A 291 14.78 -8.55 -22.19
C GLY A 291 16.04 -9.41 -22.18
N TYR A 292 16.09 -10.47 -21.37
CA TYR A 292 17.15 -11.47 -21.37
C TYR A 292 16.62 -12.85 -21.71
N ASP A 293 17.53 -13.74 -22.12
CA ASP A 293 17.21 -15.16 -22.25
C ASP A 293 16.68 -15.71 -20.92
N ILE A 294 15.67 -16.57 -21.00
CA ILE A 294 14.91 -17.07 -19.86
C ILE A 294 15.77 -17.84 -18.85
N ASN A 295 16.85 -18.46 -19.33
CA ASN A 295 17.80 -19.22 -18.52
C ASN A 295 18.96 -18.36 -18.03
N THR A 296 19.03 -17.08 -18.42
CA THR A 296 20.06 -16.15 -17.92
C THR A 296 19.89 -15.96 -16.41
N LYS A 297 20.94 -16.33 -15.68
CA LYS A 297 21.04 -16.15 -14.23
C LYS A 297 21.88 -14.92 -13.92
N PHE A 298 21.43 -14.12 -12.96
CA PHE A 298 22.18 -12.98 -12.44
C PHE A 298 22.72 -13.28 -11.04
N PHE A 299 23.90 -12.75 -10.76
CA PHE A 299 24.62 -12.94 -9.51
C PHE A 299 25.04 -11.59 -8.94
N LEU A 300 25.29 -11.51 -7.64
CA LEU A 300 26.05 -10.41 -7.06
C LEU A 300 27.49 -10.85 -6.83
N ASN A 301 28.44 -10.01 -7.22
CA ASN A 301 29.85 -10.21 -6.89
C ASN A 301 30.14 -9.83 -5.43
N ASP A 302 31.40 -9.98 -5.02
CA ASP A 302 31.87 -9.65 -3.68
C ASP A 302 31.97 -8.14 -3.39
N ASP A 303 31.56 -7.29 -4.32
CA ASP A 303 31.42 -5.84 -4.11
C ASP A 303 29.96 -5.39 -4.15
N GLY A 304 29.02 -6.32 -4.41
CA GLY A 304 27.59 -6.02 -4.50
C GLY A 304 27.14 -5.49 -5.87
N PHE A 305 27.93 -5.68 -6.92
CA PHE A 305 27.56 -5.40 -8.30
C PHE A 305 26.93 -6.62 -8.99
N ILE A 306 26.04 -6.36 -9.95
CA ILE A 306 25.34 -7.43 -10.69
C ILE A 306 26.21 -7.95 -11.83
N ILE A 307 26.38 -9.27 -11.87
CA ILE A 307 27.02 -10.02 -12.95
C ILE A 307 25.97 -10.77 -13.75
N ASN A 308 26.08 -10.73 -15.08
CA ASN A 308 25.34 -11.62 -15.97
C ASN A 308 26.06 -12.98 -16.02
N GLY A 309 25.44 -14.03 -15.50
CA GLY A 309 26.03 -15.36 -15.39
C GLY A 309 26.27 -16.08 -16.72
N THR A 310 25.57 -15.69 -17.80
CA THR A 310 25.81 -16.24 -19.13
C THR A 310 27.09 -15.67 -19.74
N THR A 311 27.32 -14.36 -19.60
CA THR A 311 28.47 -13.67 -20.18
C THR A 311 29.66 -13.54 -19.21
N GLN A 312 29.44 -13.80 -17.92
CA GLN A 312 30.38 -13.55 -16.82
C GLN A 312 30.86 -12.10 -16.71
N LYS A 313 30.15 -11.15 -17.35
CA LYS A 313 30.49 -9.73 -17.33
C LYS A 313 29.69 -8.98 -16.27
N LEU A 314 30.36 -7.99 -15.69
CA LEU A 314 29.73 -6.96 -14.88
C LEU A 314 28.73 -6.17 -15.73
N LEU A 315 27.55 -5.89 -15.18
CA LEU A 315 26.57 -5.04 -15.87
C LEU A 315 26.89 -3.56 -15.68
N GLU A 316 26.82 -2.82 -16.79
CA GLU A 316 26.86 -1.35 -16.79
C GLU A 316 25.76 -0.75 -15.89
N PRO A 317 25.98 0.43 -15.27
CA PRO A 317 25.06 0.99 -14.27
C PRO A 317 23.59 1.10 -14.72
N ASN A 318 23.35 1.55 -15.95
CA ASN A 318 22.00 1.69 -16.51
C ASN A 318 21.31 0.33 -16.68
N VAL A 319 22.07 -0.68 -17.09
CA VAL A 319 21.58 -2.04 -17.29
C VAL A 319 21.32 -2.70 -15.95
N ALA A 320 22.27 -2.59 -15.02
CA ALA A 320 22.12 -3.06 -13.64
C ALA A 320 20.91 -2.43 -12.94
N TYR A 321 20.64 -1.14 -13.19
CA TYR A 321 19.47 -0.45 -12.64
C TYR A 321 18.14 -1.08 -13.11
N SER A 322 18.06 -1.54 -14.36
CA SER A 322 16.86 -2.24 -14.86
C SER A 322 16.64 -3.58 -14.14
N ILE A 323 17.73 -4.31 -13.85
CA ILE A 323 17.68 -5.54 -13.04
C ILE A 323 17.28 -5.23 -11.59
N TRP A 324 17.87 -4.21 -10.96
CA TRP A 324 17.48 -3.77 -9.62
C TRP A 324 16.00 -3.38 -9.54
N SER A 325 15.52 -2.66 -10.55
CA SER A 325 14.12 -2.27 -10.68
C SER A 325 13.20 -3.49 -10.87
N PHE A 326 13.65 -4.48 -11.64
CA PHE A 326 12.93 -5.73 -11.81
C PHE A 326 12.87 -6.54 -10.51
N MET A 327 13.99 -6.70 -9.81
CA MET A 327 14.04 -7.37 -8.50
C MET A 327 13.15 -6.67 -7.48
N TYR A 328 13.19 -5.33 -7.43
CA TYR A 328 12.36 -4.55 -6.52
C TYR A 328 10.86 -4.74 -6.78
N LYS A 329 10.46 -4.93 -8.04
CA LYS A 329 9.07 -5.20 -8.45
C LYS A 329 8.65 -6.67 -8.28
N ASN A 330 9.62 -7.60 -8.24
CA ASN A 330 9.39 -9.04 -8.18
C ASN A 330 10.25 -9.66 -7.06
N GLN A 331 10.13 -9.13 -5.85
CA GLN A 331 11.01 -9.50 -4.73
C GLN A 331 10.90 -10.98 -4.35
N GLU A 332 9.75 -11.60 -4.62
CA GLU A 332 9.52 -13.02 -4.37
C GLU A 332 10.40 -13.93 -5.24
N LEU A 333 10.94 -13.43 -6.36
CA LEU A 333 11.82 -14.17 -7.24
C LEU A 333 13.27 -14.22 -6.74
N ILE A 334 13.62 -13.37 -5.77
CA ILE A 334 15.02 -13.18 -5.40
C ILE A 334 15.54 -14.43 -4.67
N GLY A 335 16.60 -15.02 -5.23
CA GLY A 335 17.21 -16.25 -4.77
C GLY A 335 16.45 -17.51 -5.16
N GLN A 336 15.36 -17.41 -5.91
CA GLN A 336 14.62 -18.58 -6.40
C GLN A 336 15.15 -19.02 -7.76
N THR A 337 15.50 -20.30 -7.86
CA THR A 337 15.73 -20.95 -9.16
C THR A 337 14.40 -21.53 -9.61
N LEU A 338 13.85 -20.95 -10.67
CA LEU A 338 12.63 -21.41 -11.32
C LEU A 338 12.96 -22.33 -12.50
N SER A 339 12.03 -23.22 -12.83
CA SER A 339 12.03 -23.89 -14.11
C SER A 339 11.62 -22.95 -15.24
N THR A 340 12.02 -23.26 -16.47
CA THR A 340 11.60 -22.54 -17.68
C THR A 340 10.06 -22.44 -17.79
N GLN A 341 9.37 -23.53 -17.47
CA GLN A 341 7.91 -23.61 -17.43
C GLN A 341 7.32 -22.59 -16.45
N GLU A 342 7.83 -22.49 -15.23
CA GLU A 342 7.35 -21.52 -14.23
C GLU A 342 7.56 -20.06 -14.67
N ILE A 343 8.69 -19.77 -15.32
CA ILE A 343 8.96 -18.41 -15.82
C ILE A 343 7.99 -18.07 -16.97
N LEU A 344 7.78 -19.00 -17.91
CA LEU A 344 6.85 -18.81 -19.03
C LEU A 344 5.41 -18.64 -18.54
N LEU A 345 4.97 -19.45 -17.56
CA LEU A 345 3.66 -19.30 -16.94
C LEU A 345 3.51 -17.94 -16.27
N ARG A 346 4.49 -17.46 -15.52
CA ARG A 346 4.45 -16.11 -14.93
C ARG A 346 4.35 -15.02 -16.00
N LYS A 347 5.01 -15.21 -17.15
CA LYS A 347 4.98 -14.25 -18.25
C LYS A 347 3.64 -14.24 -18.99
N TYR A 348 3.07 -15.41 -19.28
CA TYR A 348 1.99 -15.56 -20.26
C TYR A 348 0.65 -16.05 -19.72
N LYS A 349 0.60 -16.61 -18.50
CA LYS A 349 -0.65 -17.17 -17.96
C LYS A 349 -1.75 -16.09 -17.89
N TYR A 350 -2.92 -16.47 -18.39
CA TYR A 350 -4.11 -15.65 -18.61
C TYR A 350 -3.95 -14.48 -19.57
N ARG A 351 -2.84 -14.40 -20.33
CA ARG A 351 -2.76 -13.46 -21.46
C ARG A 351 -3.52 -14.02 -22.65
N LEU A 352 -4.13 -13.11 -23.39
CA LEU A 352 -4.82 -13.41 -24.63
C LEU A 352 -3.82 -13.38 -25.78
N PHE A 353 -3.97 -14.32 -26.71
CA PHE A 353 -3.25 -14.31 -27.97
C PHE A 353 -4.15 -14.77 -29.10
N LYS A 354 -3.84 -14.31 -30.31
CA LYS A 354 -4.51 -14.77 -31.54
C LYS A 354 -3.75 -15.92 -32.18
N LEU A 355 -4.51 -16.94 -32.58
CA LEU A 355 -4.04 -18.04 -33.42
C LEU A 355 -5.18 -18.40 -34.37
N ASP A 356 -4.91 -18.45 -35.67
CA ASP A 356 -5.89 -18.81 -36.72
C ASP A 356 -7.20 -17.99 -36.66
N ASN A 357 -7.08 -16.68 -36.43
CA ASN A 357 -8.20 -15.73 -36.24
C ASN A 357 -9.09 -15.97 -35.01
N GLU A 358 -8.75 -16.94 -34.16
CA GLU A 358 -9.39 -17.15 -32.87
C GLU A 358 -8.55 -16.57 -31.72
N VAL A 359 -9.20 -16.22 -30.61
CA VAL A 359 -8.55 -15.66 -29.42
C VAL A 359 -8.58 -16.70 -28.32
N TYR A 360 -7.40 -16.98 -27.78
CA TYR A 360 -7.21 -17.94 -26.70
C TYR A 360 -6.52 -17.28 -25.51
N SER A 361 -6.78 -17.79 -24.32
CA SER A 361 -6.02 -17.48 -23.11
C SER A 361 -5.11 -18.65 -22.74
N LEU A 362 -3.86 -18.37 -22.36
CA LEU A 362 -2.96 -19.42 -21.86
C LEU A 362 -3.32 -19.76 -20.42
N ILE A 363 -3.69 -21.02 -20.14
CA ILE A 363 -4.06 -21.49 -18.80
C ILE A 363 -2.89 -22.17 -18.11
N ASP A 364 -2.16 -23.01 -18.85
CA ASP A 364 -1.04 -23.77 -18.32
C ASP A 364 -0.04 -24.15 -19.43
N ILE A 365 1.09 -24.70 -19.03
CA ILE A 365 2.13 -25.23 -19.91
C ILE A 365 2.53 -26.59 -19.34
N GLU A 366 2.42 -27.65 -20.13
CA GLU A 366 2.94 -28.97 -19.82
C GLU A 366 4.29 -29.16 -20.54
N LYS A 367 5.24 -29.82 -19.88
CA LYS A 367 6.49 -30.24 -20.54
C LYS A 367 6.20 -31.35 -21.54
N SER A 368 6.74 -31.23 -22.75
CA SER A 368 6.79 -32.34 -23.70
C SER A 368 7.89 -33.33 -23.31
N ASN A 369 7.91 -34.49 -23.95
CA ASN A 369 9.02 -35.46 -23.84
C ASN A 369 10.33 -34.90 -24.44
N ASP A 370 10.25 -33.87 -25.27
CA ASP A 370 11.39 -33.10 -25.78
C ASP A 370 11.55 -31.83 -24.93
N GLU A 371 12.75 -31.60 -24.38
CA GLU A 371 13.05 -30.47 -23.49
C GLU A 371 12.84 -29.09 -24.15
N ASN A 372 12.85 -29.03 -25.48
CA ASN A 372 12.66 -27.78 -26.23
C ASN A 372 11.21 -27.53 -26.65
N LEU A 373 10.30 -28.49 -26.43
CA LEU A 373 8.91 -28.40 -26.87
C LEU A 373 7.95 -28.33 -25.68
N LEU A 374 6.93 -27.51 -25.84
CA LEU A 374 5.91 -27.25 -24.84
C LEU A 374 4.53 -27.68 -25.35
N THR A 375 3.69 -28.15 -24.44
CA THR A 375 2.25 -28.27 -24.69
C THR A 375 1.53 -27.15 -23.96
N LEU A 376 0.91 -26.23 -24.69
CA LEU A 376 0.16 -25.12 -24.12
C LEU A 376 -1.27 -25.59 -23.81
N ILE A 377 -1.71 -25.43 -22.57
CA ILE A 377 -3.13 -25.57 -22.22
C ILE A 377 -3.78 -24.21 -22.39
N ILE A 378 -4.80 -24.16 -23.24
CA ILE A 378 -5.45 -22.91 -23.66
C ILE A 378 -6.95 -22.96 -23.37
N GLU A 379 -7.58 -21.79 -23.28
CA GLU A 379 -9.03 -21.65 -23.11
C GLU A 379 -9.58 -20.61 -24.09
N ASP A 380 -10.62 -20.98 -24.84
CA ASP A 380 -11.29 -20.13 -25.82
C ASP A 380 -12.29 -19.14 -25.17
N LYS A 381 -12.95 -18.32 -25.98
CA LYS A 381 -13.98 -17.37 -25.51
C LYS A 381 -15.18 -18.05 -24.85
N ASN A 382 -15.46 -19.31 -25.18
CA ASN A 382 -16.55 -20.12 -24.64
C ASN A 382 -16.15 -20.89 -23.38
N LYS A 383 -14.93 -20.66 -22.86
CA LYS A 383 -14.33 -21.38 -21.72
C LYS A 383 -14.10 -22.87 -21.98
N GLN A 384 -14.01 -23.28 -23.24
CA GLN A 384 -13.59 -24.62 -23.60
C GLN A 384 -12.07 -24.71 -23.58
N ARG A 385 -11.56 -25.78 -22.97
CA ARG A 385 -10.12 -26.00 -22.85
C ARG A 385 -9.61 -26.82 -24.03
N GLY A 386 -8.52 -26.34 -24.61
CA GLY A 386 -7.78 -27.02 -25.67
C GLY A 386 -6.31 -27.19 -25.32
N LYS A 387 -5.58 -27.88 -26.20
CA LYS A 387 -4.13 -28.04 -26.12
C LYS A 387 -3.48 -27.69 -27.46
N ILE A 388 -2.39 -26.94 -27.42
CA ILE A 388 -1.49 -26.77 -28.56
C ILE A 388 -0.21 -27.52 -28.23
N ILE A 389 0.05 -28.60 -28.96
CA ILE A 389 1.22 -29.46 -28.75
C ILE A 389 2.41 -28.98 -29.58
N ASN A 390 3.62 -29.36 -29.14
CA ASN A 390 4.88 -29.11 -29.85
C ASN A 390 5.12 -27.64 -30.20
N VAL A 391 4.92 -26.76 -29.22
CA VAL A 391 5.24 -25.33 -29.34
C VAL A 391 6.63 -25.12 -28.74
N ASP A 392 7.60 -24.72 -29.56
CA ASP A 392 8.89 -24.28 -29.04
C ASP A 392 8.78 -22.89 -28.36
N ILE A 393 9.78 -22.54 -27.56
CA ILE A 393 9.79 -21.30 -26.77
C ILE A 393 9.77 -20.05 -27.67
N GLU A 394 10.42 -20.10 -28.82
CA GLU A 394 10.51 -18.97 -29.75
C GLU A 394 9.14 -18.71 -30.41
N ARG A 395 8.46 -19.76 -30.85
CA ARG A 395 7.09 -19.72 -31.36
C ARG A 395 6.12 -19.19 -30.31
N LEU A 396 6.25 -19.58 -29.05
CA LEU A 396 5.44 -19.03 -27.95
C LEU A 396 5.67 -17.52 -27.79
N HIS A 397 6.92 -17.06 -27.89
CA HIS A 397 7.25 -15.64 -27.84
C HIS A 397 6.66 -14.85 -29.03
N ASN A 398 6.58 -15.48 -30.20
CA ASN A 398 6.11 -14.88 -31.45
C ASN A 398 4.58 -14.96 -31.67
N LEU A 399 3.82 -15.53 -30.73
CA LEU A 399 2.36 -15.46 -30.78
C LEU A 399 1.89 -14.00 -30.76
N GLN A 400 0.78 -13.72 -31.43
CA GLN A 400 0.15 -12.40 -31.43
C GLN A 400 -0.55 -12.15 -30.09
N TRP A 401 0.24 -11.83 -29.07
CA TRP A 401 -0.24 -11.48 -27.75
C TRP A 401 -1.00 -10.14 -27.79
N GLU A 402 -2.20 -10.11 -27.23
CA GLU A 402 -2.92 -8.85 -27.03
C GLU A 402 -2.37 -8.16 -25.77
N ASP A 403 -1.93 -6.91 -25.91
CA ASP A 403 -1.56 -6.08 -24.77
C ASP A 403 -2.80 -5.86 -23.90
N LYS A 404 -2.65 -6.00 -22.58
CA LYS A 404 -3.75 -5.79 -21.63
C LYS A 404 -4.29 -4.37 -21.79
N ILE A 405 -5.57 -4.26 -22.16
CA ILE A 405 -6.39 -3.07 -21.91
C ILE A 405 -6.47 -2.83 -20.40
#